data_AF-A0A9D7HLT4-F1
#
_entry.id   AF-A0A9D7HLT4-F1
#
_cell.length_a   1.000
_cell.length_b   1.000
_cell.length_c   1.000
_cell.angle_alpha   90.00
_cell.angle_beta   90.00
_cell.angle_gamma   90.00
#
_symmetry.space_group_name_H-M   'P 1'
#
loop_
_entity.id
_entity.type
_entity.pdbx_description
1 polymer ?
#
loop_
_entity_poly.entity_id
_entity_poly.type
_entity_poly.pdbx_seq_one_letter_code
_entity_poly.pdbx_strand_id
1 'polypeptide(L)'
;MKRQLTLVSLYGDKHRDLAALIAECQQLAFEAVGAAFTPYDIRQIHATIVGLERRGPAACNANFSKHRGEDVAMDFAGFLACLRACERIPFEVQLGGFARRDEPFTSRKAVPYERSFSVQGDKVVVMGWPVRGEPRSAPPAASAATRREAPIYPPTLDLIRRTAQRYGILHAYHRAQTDVDNDLFFRIGLVDPEAMTAPATRALEHRARQLMSARPPLVIGIRPEDIYVAAYEDERLPLSSTRTWSLADPGVTGDFVAGLA
;
A
#
# COMPACT_ATOMS: atom_id res chain seq x y z
N MET A 1 9.72 -0.61 23.78
CA MET A 1 10.23 -0.90 22.42
C MET A 1 10.64 0.40 21.76
N LYS A 2 11.67 0.42 20.91
CA LYS A 2 11.96 1.63 20.12
C LYS A 2 10.87 1.79 19.07
N ARG A 3 10.37 3.03 18.89
CA ARG A 3 9.42 3.34 17.82
C ARG A 3 10.04 3.02 16.46
N GLN A 4 9.21 2.69 15.49
CA GLN A 4 9.58 2.59 14.09
C GLN A 4 8.83 3.67 13.31
N LEU A 5 9.35 3.97 12.12
CA LEU A 5 8.81 4.99 11.25
C LEU A 5 8.41 4.37 9.92
N THR A 6 7.34 4.89 9.32
CA THR A 6 6.94 4.55 7.96
C THR A 6 6.24 5.73 7.32
N LEU A 7 6.31 5.82 6.00
CA LEU A 7 5.51 6.75 5.21
C LEU A 7 4.28 6.00 4.70
N VAL A 8 3.10 6.42 5.12
CA VAL A 8 1.83 5.77 4.81
C VAL A 8 0.85 6.73 4.17
N SER A 9 -0.16 6.19 3.52
CA SER A 9 -1.36 6.93 3.13
C SER A 9 -2.60 6.18 3.60
N LEU A 10 -3.76 6.86 3.52
CA LEU A 10 -5.05 6.32 3.92
C LEU A 10 -5.08 5.94 5.39
N TYR A 11 -4.30 6.56 6.28
CA TYR A 11 -4.43 6.34 7.73
C TYR A 11 -5.53 7.24 8.29
N GLY A 12 -6.32 6.75 9.24
CA GLY A 12 -7.46 7.49 9.79
C GLY A 12 -8.74 7.31 8.99
N ASP A 13 -9.62 8.30 9.00
CA ASP A 13 -10.94 8.22 8.38
C ASP A 13 -10.85 7.92 6.88
N LYS A 14 -11.84 7.18 6.37
CA LYS A 14 -11.86 6.67 5.00
C LYS A 14 -13.01 7.26 4.22
N HIS A 15 -12.79 7.48 2.92
CA HIS A 15 -13.88 7.69 1.98
C HIS A 15 -14.88 6.52 2.08
N ARG A 16 -16.18 6.84 1.96
CA ARG A 16 -17.27 5.88 2.15
C ARG A 16 -17.09 4.61 1.32
N ASP A 17 -16.74 4.76 0.05
CA ASP A 17 -16.61 3.61 -0.87
C ASP A 17 -15.40 2.73 -0.55
N LEU A 18 -14.31 3.33 -0.05
CA LEU A 18 -13.14 2.59 0.41
C LEU A 18 -13.46 1.83 1.70
N ALA A 19 -14.13 2.48 2.66
CA ALA A 19 -14.60 1.83 3.88
C ALA A 19 -15.52 0.65 3.57
N ALA A 20 -16.46 0.82 2.64
CA ALA A 20 -17.36 -0.25 2.20
C ALA A 20 -16.61 -1.42 1.56
N LEU A 21 -15.69 -1.14 0.63
CA LEU A 21 -14.87 -2.18 0.00
C LEU A 21 -14.07 -2.99 1.03
N ILE A 22 -13.44 -2.29 1.99
CA ILE A 22 -12.67 -2.93 3.06
C ILE A 22 -13.57 -3.79 3.94
N ALA A 23 -14.72 -3.26 4.38
CA ALA A 23 -15.65 -3.97 5.24
C ALA A 23 -16.20 -5.24 4.57
N GLU A 24 -16.53 -5.19 3.29
CA GLU A 24 -16.97 -6.37 2.53
C GLU A 24 -15.85 -7.43 2.42
N CYS A 25 -14.61 -7.02 2.17
CA CYS A 25 -13.47 -7.92 2.15
C CYS A 25 -13.18 -8.54 3.53
N GLN A 26 -13.31 -7.77 4.62
CA GLN A 26 -13.20 -8.28 5.98
C GLN A 26 -14.32 -9.28 6.30
N GLN A 27 -15.55 -9.01 5.85
CA GLN A 27 -16.68 -9.91 6.01
C GLN A 27 -16.46 -11.24 5.28
N LEU A 28 -15.92 -11.22 4.05
CA LEU A 28 -15.55 -12.44 3.34
C LEU A 28 -14.48 -13.25 4.08
N ALA A 29 -13.48 -12.59 4.65
CA ALA A 29 -12.46 -13.25 5.45
C ALA A 29 -13.07 -13.88 6.72
N PHE A 30 -13.96 -13.16 7.41
CA PHE A 30 -14.68 -13.69 8.57
C PHE A 30 -15.59 -14.86 8.21
N GLU A 31 -16.30 -14.83 7.09
CA GLU A 31 -17.11 -15.96 6.62
C GLU A 31 -16.27 -17.21 6.31
N ALA A 32 -15.03 -17.01 5.86
CA ALA A 32 -14.14 -18.11 5.49
C ALA A 32 -13.56 -18.85 6.70
N VAL A 33 -13.25 -18.16 7.79
CA VAL A 33 -12.52 -18.75 8.94
C VAL A 33 -13.04 -18.37 10.33
N GLY A 34 -14.13 -17.62 10.41
CA GLY A 34 -14.78 -17.22 11.66
C GLY A 34 -13.84 -16.45 12.59
N ALA A 35 -13.80 -16.87 13.85
CA ALA A 35 -13.03 -16.23 14.91
C ALA A 35 -11.50 -16.30 14.72
N ALA A 36 -11.00 -17.12 13.78
CA ALA A 36 -9.59 -17.13 13.42
C ALA A 36 -9.16 -15.88 12.65
N PHE A 37 -10.11 -15.07 12.14
CA PHE A 37 -9.84 -13.78 11.52
C PHE A 37 -10.03 -12.64 12.51
N THR A 38 -9.00 -11.82 12.69
CA THR A 38 -9.02 -10.58 13.45
C THR A 38 -9.03 -9.39 12.49
N PRO A 39 -10.19 -8.76 12.23
CA PRO A 39 -10.27 -7.56 11.39
C PRO A 39 -9.55 -6.38 12.07
N TYR A 40 -8.99 -5.51 11.26
CA TYR A 40 -8.45 -4.23 11.75
C TYR A 40 -9.56 -3.19 11.88
N ASP A 41 -9.40 -2.26 12.81
CA ASP A 41 -10.18 -1.01 12.78
C ASP A 41 -9.96 -0.35 11.42
N ILE A 42 -11.05 0.05 10.76
CA ILE A 42 -11.00 0.66 9.42
C ILE A 42 -10.06 1.87 9.39
N ARG A 43 -9.96 2.62 10.49
CA ARG A 43 -9.07 3.78 10.60
C ARG A 43 -7.60 3.41 10.74
N GLN A 44 -7.29 2.22 11.26
CA GLN A 44 -5.93 1.68 11.34
C GLN A 44 -5.41 1.17 10.00
N ILE A 45 -6.30 0.73 9.10
CA ILE A 45 -5.91 0.23 7.77
C ILE A 45 -5.27 1.36 6.98
N HIS A 46 -4.09 1.11 6.41
CA HIS A 46 -3.29 2.10 5.71
C HIS A 46 -2.46 1.43 4.62
N ALA A 47 -2.10 2.22 3.60
CA ALA A 47 -1.18 1.80 2.57
C ALA A 47 0.24 2.29 2.87
N THR A 48 1.23 1.40 2.81
CA THR A 48 2.63 1.81 2.97
C THR A 48 3.19 2.33 1.65
N ILE A 49 3.59 3.60 1.64
CA ILE A 49 4.26 4.24 0.52
C ILE A 49 5.74 3.85 0.54
N VAL A 50 6.43 4.11 1.66
CA VAL A 50 7.84 3.74 1.88
C VAL A 50 8.06 3.38 3.35
N GLY A 51 8.70 2.24 3.61
CA GLY A 51 9.14 1.85 4.95
C GLY A 51 10.37 2.66 5.37
N LEU A 52 10.33 3.24 6.58
CA LEU A 52 11.42 4.02 7.17
C LEU A 52 12.01 3.29 8.39
N GLU A 53 12.03 1.96 8.33
CA GLU A 53 12.47 1.13 9.45
C GLU A 53 13.94 1.41 9.74
N ARG A 54 14.25 1.58 11.02
CA ARG A 54 15.56 2.02 11.46
C ARG A 54 16.21 1.05 12.42
N ARG A 55 17.53 1.12 12.46
CA ARG A 55 18.39 0.35 13.34
C ARG A 55 19.42 1.26 14.00
N GLY A 56 19.67 1.00 15.28
CA GLY A 56 20.71 1.69 16.04
C GLY A 56 20.38 3.15 16.39
N PRO A 57 21.33 3.87 17.02
CA PRO A 57 21.15 5.27 17.42
C PRO A 57 21.32 6.27 16.26
N ALA A 58 22.07 5.91 15.22
CA ALA A 58 22.36 6.79 14.07
C ALA A 58 21.22 6.85 13.03
N ALA A 59 20.04 6.29 13.34
CA ALA A 59 18.91 6.15 12.41
C ALA A 59 19.29 5.52 11.06
N CYS A 60 20.17 4.52 11.05
CA CYS A 60 20.50 3.78 9.84
C CYS A 60 19.28 2.98 9.37
N ASN A 61 19.06 2.89 8.06
CA ASN A 61 17.96 2.14 7.50
C ASN A 61 18.14 0.63 7.72
N ALA A 62 17.16 -0.01 8.35
CA ALA A 62 17.23 -1.43 8.71
C ALA A 62 17.26 -2.36 7.48
N ASN A 63 16.63 -1.96 6.37
CA ASN A 63 16.54 -2.78 5.16
C ASN A 63 17.84 -2.77 4.35
N PHE A 64 18.58 -1.66 4.32
CA PHE A 64 19.95 -1.64 3.75
C PHE A 64 20.84 -2.66 4.46
N SER A 65 20.85 -2.63 5.79
CA SER A 65 21.65 -3.56 6.61
C SER A 65 21.21 -5.02 6.38
N LYS A 66 19.90 -5.27 6.36
CA LYS A 66 19.32 -6.62 6.19
C LYS A 66 19.52 -7.22 4.79
N HIS A 67 19.38 -6.42 3.74
CA HIS A 67 19.32 -6.92 2.36
C HIS A 67 20.58 -6.65 1.54
N ARG A 68 21.38 -5.67 1.93
CA ARG A 68 22.60 -5.25 1.21
C ARG A 68 23.86 -5.32 2.08
N GLY A 69 23.72 -5.55 3.39
CA GLY A 69 24.86 -5.60 4.32
C GLY A 69 25.51 -4.23 4.54
N GLU A 70 24.78 -3.15 4.27
CA GLU A 70 25.27 -1.77 4.34
C GLU A 70 24.60 -1.02 5.49
N ASP A 71 25.38 -0.27 6.27
CA ASP A 71 24.84 0.63 7.30
C ASP A 71 24.76 2.05 6.74
N VAL A 72 23.60 2.40 6.18
CA VAL A 72 23.35 3.69 5.52
C VAL A 72 22.46 4.56 6.40
N ALA A 73 22.95 5.74 6.77
CA ALA A 73 22.17 6.75 7.50
C ALA A 73 21.05 7.32 6.60
N MET A 74 19.86 7.50 7.16
CA MET A 74 18.73 8.09 6.44
C MET A 74 18.81 9.62 6.45
N ASP A 75 18.67 10.25 5.28
CA ASP A 75 18.50 11.70 5.14
C ASP A 75 16.99 12.04 5.07
N PHE A 76 16.38 12.19 6.24
CA PHE A 76 14.97 12.56 6.33
C PHE A 76 14.68 13.94 5.76
N ALA A 77 15.59 14.92 5.95
CA ALA A 77 15.38 16.28 5.47
C ALA A 77 15.32 16.32 3.95
N GLY A 78 16.32 15.74 3.28
CA GLY A 78 16.36 15.63 1.83
C GLY A 78 15.20 14.80 1.27
N PHE A 79 14.84 13.69 1.92
CA PHE A 79 13.74 12.85 1.47
C PHE A 79 12.38 13.58 1.53
N LEU A 80 12.07 14.25 2.65
CA LEU A 80 10.82 14.98 2.80
C LEU A 80 10.74 16.17 1.83
N ALA A 81 11.84 16.91 1.64
CA ALA A 81 11.91 17.98 0.65
C ALA A 81 11.67 17.46 -0.77
N CYS A 82 12.27 16.31 -1.11
CA CYS A 82 12.08 15.65 -2.39
C CYS A 82 10.63 15.24 -2.62
N LEU A 83 9.98 14.62 -1.62
CA LEU A 83 8.58 14.21 -1.73
C LEU A 83 7.63 15.39 -1.93
N ARG A 84 7.85 16.50 -1.21
CA ARG A 84 7.04 17.73 -1.35
C ARG A 84 7.16 18.38 -2.72
N ALA A 85 8.32 18.25 -3.37
CA ALA A 85 8.56 18.74 -4.73
C ALA A 85 8.32 17.68 -5.81
N CYS A 86 7.84 16.49 -5.45
CA CYS A 86 7.77 15.35 -6.37
C CYS A 86 6.56 15.50 -7.31
N GLU A 87 6.82 15.67 -8.61
CA GLU A 87 5.78 15.75 -9.65
C GLU A 87 4.90 14.49 -9.77
N ARG A 88 5.27 13.40 -9.10
CA ARG A 88 4.47 12.16 -9.03
C ARG A 88 3.42 12.20 -7.90
N ILE A 89 3.39 13.27 -7.11
CA ILE A 89 2.41 13.51 -6.06
C ILE A 89 1.73 14.85 -6.40
N PRO A 90 0.38 14.89 -6.52
CA PRO A 90 -0.58 13.82 -6.26
C PRO A 90 -0.61 12.73 -7.35
N PHE A 91 -1.12 11.55 -7.01
CA PHE A 91 -1.42 10.48 -7.96
C PHE A 91 -2.73 9.78 -7.59
N GLU A 92 -3.30 9.05 -8.55
CA GLU A 92 -4.50 8.24 -8.33
C GLU A 92 -4.16 6.76 -8.26
N VAL A 93 -4.94 6.00 -7.50
CA VAL A 93 -4.81 4.55 -7.36
C VAL A 93 -6.14 3.89 -7.64
N GLN A 94 -6.14 2.89 -8.51
CA GLN A 94 -7.28 2.01 -8.70
C GLN A 94 -7.26 0.88 -7.66
N LEU A 95 -8.41 0.68 -7.03
CA LEU A 95 -8.76 -0.38 -6.10
C LEU A 95 -9.95 -1.16 -6.68
N GLY A 96 -9.80 -2.45 -6.88
CA GLY A 96 -10.86 -3.27 -7.50
C GLY A 96 -11.17 -2.89 -8.95
N GLY A 97 -12.26 -3.45 -9.49
CA GLY A 97 -12.64 -3.32 -10.90
C GLY A 97 -11.66 -3.95 -11.88
N PHE A 98 -10.78 -4.84 -11.40
CA PHE A 98 -9.82 -5.54 -12.24
C PHE A 98 -10.53 -6.70 -12.94
N ALA A 99 -10.68 -6.63 -14.25
CA ALA A 99 -11.26 -7.73 -15.02
C ALA A 99 -10.31 -8.94 -15.04
N ARG A 100 -10.87 -10.15 -15.00
CA ARG A 100 -10.10 -11.37 -15.26
C ARG A 100 -9.78 -11.47 -16.75
N ARG A 101 -8.66 -10.90 -17.15
CA ARG A 101 -8.15 -10.91 -18.53
C ARG A 101 -6.63 -10.83 -18.51
N ASP A 102 -6.03 -11.19 -19.63
CA ASP A 102 -4.60 -10.96 -19.85
C ASP A 102 -4.36 -9.45 -19.96
N GLU A 103 -3.45 -8.93 -19.14
CA GLU A 103 -3.02 -7.53 -19.20
C GLU A 103 -1.49 -7.48 -19.33
N PRO A 104 -0.94 -6.51 -20.09
CA PRO A 104 0.52 -6.36 -20.20
C PRO A 104 1.19 -6.04 -18.86
N PHE A 105 0.47 -5.35 -17.97
CA PHE A 105 0.96 -5.04 -16.64
C PHE A 105 0.85 -6.25 -15.71
N THR A 106 1.94 -6.56 -15.01
CA THR A 106 1.96 -7.57 -13.96
C THR A 106 2.58 -7.01 -12.69
N SER A 107 2.02 -7.39 -11.54
CA SER A 107 2.60 -7.21 -10.22
C SER A 107 3.17 -8.55 -9.78
N ARG A 108 4.50 -8.61 -9.62
CA ARG A 108 5.23 -9.83 -9.24
C ARG A 108 4.85 -11.05 -10.10
N LYS A 109 4.78 -10.85 -11.42
CA LYS A 109 4.44 -11.87 -12.43
C LYS A 109 2.98 -12.36 -12.42
N ALA A 110 2.08 -11.68 -11.71
CA ALA A 110 0.65 -11.97 -11.74
C ALA A 110 -0.14 -10.72 -12.16
N VAL A 111 -1.29 -10.94 -12.80
CA VAL A 111 -2.15 -9.86 -13.29
C VAL A 111 -2.91 -9.17 -12.14
N PRO A 112 -3.37 -7.91 -12.30
CA PRO A 112 -4.09 -7.18 -11.26
C PRO A 112 -5.25 -7.95 -10.61
N TYR A 113 -6.06 -8.67 -11.41
CA TYR A 113 -7.16 -9.50 -10.88
C TYR A 113 -6.68 -10.54 -9.85
N GLU A 114 -5.55 -11.19 -10.11
CA GLU A 114 -5.00 -12.21 -9.21
C GLU A 114 -4.32 -11.58 -7.99
N ARG A 115 -3.76 -10.38 -8.15
CA ARG A 115 -3.01 -9.69 -7.08
C ARG A 115 -3.88 -8.81 -6.20
N SER A 116 -5.07 -8.42 -6.62
CA SER A 116 -5.88 -7.40 -5.93
C SER A 116 -6.32 -7.79 -4.52
N PHE A 117 -6.36 -9.10 -4.24
CA PHE A 117 -6.60 -9.67 -2.93
C PHE A 117 -5.73 -10.90 -2.73
N SER A 118 -5.11 -11.04 -1.56
CA SER A 118 -4.31 -12.22 -1.21
C SER A 118 -4.23 -12.44 0.29
N VAL A 119 -4.05 -13.71 0.69
CA VAL A 119 -3.59 -14.07 2.03
C VAL A 119 -2.09 -14.31 1.97
N GLN A 120 -1.30 -13.56 2.76
CA GLN A 120 0.15 -13.61 2.76
C GLN A 120 0.66 -13.95 4.17
N GLY A 121 0.90 -15.24 4.42
CA GLY A 121 1.16 -15.74 5.76
C GLY A 121 -0.07 -15.54 6.63
N ASP A 122 0.08 -14.77 7.71
CA ASP A 122 -0.97 -14.38 8.65
C ASP A 122 -1.78 -13.14 8.21
N LYS A 123 -1.49 -12.54 7.05
CA LYS A 123 -2.04 -11.23 6.65
C LYS A 123 -3.08 -11.37 5.55
N VAL A 124 -4.23 -10.73 5.74
CA VAL A 124 -5.21 -10.53 4.67
C VAL A 124 -4.97 -9.15 4.05
N VAL A 125 -4.73 -9.12 2.74
CA VAL A 125 -4.22 -7.93 2.04
C VAL A 125 -5.09 -7.60 0.83
N VAL A 126 -5.40 -6.31 0.69
CA VAL A 126 -5.96 -5.72 -0.51
C VAL A 126 -4.87 -4.89 -1.20
N MET A 127 -4.87 -4.92 -2.53
CA MET A 127 -3.89 -4.20 -3.34
C MET A 127 -4.55 -3.34 -4.40
N GLY A 128 -3.88 -2.22 -4.68
CA GLY A 128 -4.14 -1.34 -5.80
C GLY A 128 -2.86 -0.94 -6.51
N TRP A 129 -3.03 -0.26 -7.64
CA TRP A 129 -1.94 0.25 -8.44
C TRP A 129 -2.19 1.69 -8.86
N PRO A 130 -1.15 2.53 -8.90
CA PRO A 130 -1.22 3.84 -9.51
C PRO A 130 -1.79 3.76 -10.92
N VAL A 131 -2.65 4.70 -11.31
CA VAL A 131 -3.26 4.76 -12.64
C VAL A 131 -3.07 6.13 -13.28
N ARG A 132 -3.07 6.17 -14.63
CA ARG A 132 -3.22 7.39 -15.43
C ARG A 132 -4.49 7.29 -16.28
N GLY A 133 -5.22 8.40 -16.35
CA GLY A 133 -6.47 8.53 -17.10
C GLY A 133 -7.71 8.29 -16.24
N GLU A 134 -8.77 9.05 -16.47
CA GLU A 134 -10.01 8.93 -15.68
C GLU A 134 -10.60 7.50 -15.77
N PRO A 135 -11.09 6.93 -14.66
CA PRO A 135 -11.91 5.73 -14.72
C PRO A 135 -13.18 6.04 -15.53
N ARG A 136 -13.33 5.42 -16.70
CA ARG A 136 -14.52 5.60 -17.55
C ARG A 136 -15.78 5.17 -16.79
N SER A 137 -16.55 6.15 -16.34
CA SER A 137 -17.92 5.97 -15.88
C SER A 137 -18.79 5.51 -17.05
N ALA A 138 -19.14 4.22 -17.07
CA ALA A 138 -20.01 3.53 -18.03
C ALA A 138 -19.59 3.59 -19.53
N PRO A 139 -19.87 2.53 -20.32
CA PRO A 139 -19.65 2.61 -21.76
C PRO A 139 -20.71 3.53 -22.39
N PRO A 140 -20.33 4.53 -23.21
CA PRO A 140 -21.29 5.13 -24.12
C PRO A 140 -21.67 4.06 -25.15
N ALA A 141 -22.97 3.95 -25.42
CA ALA A 141 -23.45 3.27 -26.60
C ALA A 141 -22.94 4.03 -27.84
N ALA A 142 -21.90 3.52 -28.50
CA ALA A 142 -21.80 3.38 -29.97
C ALA A 142 -20.35 3.25 -30.50
N SER A 143 -20.26 2.37 -31.50
CA SER A 143 -19.19 2.13 -32.48
C SER A 143 -17.90 1.42 -32.01
N ALA A 144 -17.70 0.22 -32.54
CA ALA A 144 -16.65 -0.74 -32.21
C ALA A 144 -15.25 -0.40 -32.78
N ALA A 145 -14.88 0.88 -32.93
CA ALA A 145 -13.64 1.24 -33.62
C ALA A 145 -12.70 2.22 -32.89
N THR A 146 -13.07 2.77 -31.72
CA THR A 146 -12.18 3.63 -30.94
C THR A 146 -11.63 2.90 -29.72
N ARG A 147 -10.35 2.51 -29.84
CA ARG A 147 -9.43 1.95 -28.83
C ARG A 147 -9.91 2.11 -27.38
N ARG A 148 -10.31 1.00 -26.75
CA ARG A 148 -10.30 0.87 -25.29
C ARG A 148 -8.84 0.85 -24.85
N GLU A 149 -8.25 2.01 -24.61
CA GLU A 149 -6.99 2.05 -23.85
C GLU A 149 -7.31 1.47 -22.46
N ALA A 150 -6.71 0.34 -22.14
CA ALA A 150 -6.76 -0.21 -20.79
C ALA A 150 -6.13 0.79 -19.81
N PRO A 151 -6.52 0.77 -18.53
CA PRO A 151 -5.83 1.58 -17.51
C PRO A 151 -4.32 1.37 -17.61
N ILE A 152 -3.58 2.47 -17.78
CA ILE A 152 -2.12 2.41 -17.76
C ILE A 152 -1.71 2.51 -16.29
N TYR A 153 -0.94 1.53 -15.83
CA TYR A 153 -0.37 1.53 -14.48
C TYR A 153 1.06 2.07 -14.52
N PRO A 154 1.29 3.39 -14.38
CA PRO A 154 2.63 3.95 -14.31
C PRO A 154 3.39 3.39 -13.09
N PRO A 155 4.73 3.28 -13.15
CA PRO A 155 5.56 2.78 -12.05
C PRO A 155 5.74 3.81 -10.92
N THR A 156 4.67 4.54 -10.56
CA THR A 156 4.73 5.69 -9.65
C THR A 156 5.31 5.33 -8.28
N LEU A 157 4.82 4.27 -7.65
CA LEU A 157 5.29 3.85 -6.32
C LEU A 157 6.70 3.26 -6.37
N ASP A 158 7.01 2.48 -7.41
CA ASP A 158 8.37 1.97 -7.62
C ASP A 158 9.37 3.11 -7.74
N LEU A 159 9.05 4.14 -8.53
CA LEU A 159 9.92 5.31 -8.71
C LEU A 159 10.07 6.14 -7.43
N ILE A 160 9.01 6.30 -6.63
CA ILE A 160 9.11 6.94 -5.30
C ILE A 160 10.06 6.15 -4.39
N ARG A 161 9.87 4.81 -4.33
CA ARG A 161 10.70 3.91 -3.51
C ARG A 161 12.16 3.85 -3.98
N ARG A 162 12.43 3.98 -5.29
CA ARG A 162 13.80 4.13 -5.83
C ARG A 162 14.39 5.48 -5.49
N THR A 163 13.60 6.55 -5.60
CA THR A 163 14.06 7.90 -5.26
C THR A 163 14.47 7.98 -3.79
N ALA A 164 13.73 7.32 -2.88
CA ALA A 164 14.07 7.22 -1.47
C ALA A 164 15.47 6.63 -1.21
N GLN A 165 15.96 5.73 -2.06
CA GLN A 165 17.30 5.14 -1.91
C GLN A 165 18.42 6.17 -2.02
N ARG A 166 18.22 7.27 -2.77
CA ARG A 166 19.17 8.38 -2.84
C ARG A 166 19.36 9.11 -1.50
N TYR A 167 18.42 8.91 -0.58
CA TYR A 167 18.39 9.48 0.77
C TYR A 167 18.65 8.41 1.84
N GLY A 168 19.27 7.29 1.48
CA GLY A 168 19.60 6.21 2.41
C GLY A 168 18.41 5.40 2.89
N ILE A 169 17.25 5.48 2.23
CA ILE A 169 16.03 4.78 2.60
C ILE A 169 15.75 3.63 1.63
N LEU A 170 15.77 2.40 2.13
CA LEU A 170 15.42 1.22 1.35
C LEU A 170 14.10 0.63 1.83
N HIS A 171 13.15 0.45 0.90
CA HIS A 171 11.92 -0.27 1.18
C HIS A 171 12.14 -1.79 1.16
N ALA A 172 11.46 -2.54 2.04
CA ALA A 172 11.66 -3.98 2.24
C ALA A 172 11.41 -4.88 1.01
N TYR A 173 10.72 -4.35 -0.01
CA TYR A 173 10.47 -5.04 -1.27
C TYR A 173 11.46 -4.70 -2.40
N HIS A 174 12.44 -3.83 -2.16
CA HIS A 174 13.54 -3.53 -3.09
C HIS A 174 14.84 -4.20 -2.62
N ARG A 175 14.79 -5.52 -2.37
CA ARG A 175 15.92 -6.27 -1.78
C ARG A 175 17.11 -6.27 -2.73
N ALA A 176 16.86 -6.63 -3.99
CA ALA A 176 17.80 -6.53 -5.10
C ALA A 176 17.57 -5.25 -5.90
N GLN A 177 18.58 -4.82 -6.66
CA GLN A 177 18.49 -3.62 -7.52
C GLN A 177 17.45 -3.77 -8.64
N THR A 178 17.23 -5.01 -9.10
CA THR A 178 16.28 -5.37 -10.16
C THR A 178 14.85 -5.58 -9.67
N ASP A 179 14.61 -5.58 -8.36
CA ASP A 179 13.26 -5.72 -7.81
C ASP A 179 12.42 -4.50 -8.21
N VAL A 180 11.19 -4.75 -8.65
CA VAL A 180 10.20 -3.72 -8.98
C VAL A 180 9.02 -3.86 -8.05
N ASP A 181 8.59 -2.76 -7.44
CA ASP A 181 7.45 -2.77 -6.53
C ASP A 181 6.57 -1.54 -6.72
N ASN A 182 5.50 -1.71 -7.49
CA ASN A 182 4.49 -0.67 -7.73
C ASN A 182 3.19 -0.92 -6.93
N ASP A 183 3.21 -1.84 -5.97
CA ASP A 183 2.02 -2.24 -5.23
C ASP A 183 1.66 -1.19 -4.16
N LEU A 184 0.43 -0.67 -4.21
CA LEU A 184 -0.20 -0.03 -3.06
C LEU A 184 -0.86 -1.12 -2.23
N PHE A 185 -0.13 -1.67 -1.26
CA PHE A 185 -0.64 -2.74 -0.40
C PHE A 185 -1.17 -2.18 0.92
N PHE A 186 -2.32 -2.67 1.37
CA PHE A 186 -2.81 -2.43 2.73
C PHE A 186 -3.42 -3.68 3.33
N ARG A 187 -3.03 -3.95 4.58
CA ARG A 187 -3.52 -5.08 5.37
C ARG A 187 -4.86 -4.72 6.00
N ILE A 188 -5.85 -5.58 5.80
CA ILE A 188 -7.21 -5.38 6.33
C ILE A 188 -7.51 -6.22 7.58
N GLY A 189 -6.62 -7.15 7.93
CA GLY A 189 -6.75 -7.97 9.12
C GLY A 189 -5.66 -9.02 9.21
N LEU A 190 -5.70 -9.79 10.29
CA LEU A 190 -4.84 -10.94 10.52
C LEU A 190 -5.68 -12.20 10.58
N VAL A 191 -5.06 -13.32 10.23
CA VAL A 191 -5.67 -14.64 10.34
C VAL A 191 -4.71 -15.58 11.02
N ASP A 192 -5.25 -16.49 11.84
CA ASP A 192 -4.49 -17.63 12.36
C ASP A 192 -4.00 -18.51 11.18
N PRO A 193 -2.68 -18.67 10.98
CA PRO A 193 -2.14 -19.50 9.91
C PRO A 193 -2.61 -20.96 9.99
N GLU A 194 -2.89 -21.48 11.18
CA GLU A 194 -3.34 -22.87 11.35
C GLU A 194 -4.78 -23.08 10.85
N ALA A 195 -5.61 -22.04 10.94
CA ALA A 195 -6.98 -22.05 10.40
C ALA A 195 -7.01 -21.88 8.87
N MET A 196 -5.97 -21.28 8.28
CA MET A 196 -5.88 -21.04 6.82
C MET A 196 -5.31 -22.23 6.06
N THR A 197 -6.14 -23.24 5.84
CA THR A 197 -5.81 -24.32 4.90
C THR A 197 -5.66 -23.79 3.47
N ALA A 198 -4.90 -24.48 2.63
CA ALA A 198 -4.74 -24.09 1.23
C ALA A 198 -6.08 -24.03 0.45
N PRO A 199 -7.04 -24.95 0.64
CA PRO A 199 -8.38 -24.82 0.07
C PRO A 199 -9.15 -23.59 0.56
N ALA A 200 -9.15 -23.31 1.87
CA ALA A 200 -9.81 -22.13 2.43
C ALA A 200 -9.20 -20.84 1.88
N THR A 201 -7.87 -20.78 1.77
CA THR A 201 -7.13 -19.67 1.15
C THR A 201 -7.58 -19.43 -0.28
N ARG A 202 -7.58 -20.47 -1.12
CA ARG A 202 -8.01 -20.33 -2.52
C ARG A 202 -9.46 -19.90 -2.65
N ALA A 203 -10.35 -20.44 -1.82
CA ALA A 203 -11.77 -20.08 -1.83
C ALA A 203 -12.00 -18.61 -1.45
N LEU A 204 -11.37 -18.16 -0.36
CA LEU A 204 -11.44 -16.76 0.08
C LEU A 204 -10.88 -15.82 -0.99
N GLU A 205 -9.67 -16.09 -1.49
CA GLU A 205 -9.04 -15.27 -2.52
C GLU A 205 -9.88 -15.22 -3.80
N HIS A 206 -10.42 -16.36 -4.24
CA HIS A 206 -11.28 -16.42 -5.41
C HIS A 206 -12.53 -15.55 -5.24
N ARG A 207 -13.25 -15.71 -4.13
CA ARG A 207 -14.50 -14.99 -3.87
C ARG A 207 -14.25 -13.49 -3.70
N ALA A 208 -13.19 -13.10 -3.00
CA ALA A 208 -12.82 -11.70 -2.84
C ALA A 208 -12.43 -11.04 -4.17
N ARG A 209 -11.62 -11.72 -5.00
CA ARG A 209 -11.25 -11.21 -6.34
C ARG A 209 -12.47 -11.09 -7.25
N GLN A 210 -13.40 -12.04 -7.21
CA GLN A 210 -14.67 -11.95 -7.94
C GLN A 210 -15.51 -10.75 -7.49
N LEU A 211 -15.67 -10.55 -6.17
CA LEU A 211 -16.38 -9.41 -5.61
C LEU A 211 -15.73 -8.09 -6.07
N MET A 212 -14.40 -7.98 -5.96
CA MET A 212 -13.67 -6.78 -6.38
C MET A 212 -13.77 -6.54 -7.88
N SER A 213 -13.77 -7.60 -8.70
CA SER A 213 -13.85 -7.53 -10.16
C SER A 213 -15.24 -7.10 -10.67
N ALA A 214 -16.30 -7.51 -9.97
CA ALA A 214 -17.68 -7.19 -10.35
C ALA A 214 -18.08 -5.73 -10.09
N ARG A 215 -17.29 -5.00 -9.29
CA ARG A 215 -17.53 -3.59 -8.98
C ARG A 215 -16.95 -2.68 -10.06
N PRO A 216 -17.50 -1.47 -10.25
CA PRO A 216 -16.78 -0.41 -10.93
C PRO A 216 -15.40 -0.17 -10.28
N PRO A 217 -14.37 0.20 -11.06
CA PRO A 217 -13.09 0.61 -10.50
C PRO A 217 -13.26 1.70 -9.44
N LEU A 218 -12.79 1.44 -8.21
CA LEU A 218 -12.71 2.46 -7.17
C LEU A 218 -11.39 3.18 -7.32
N VAL A 219 -11.41 4.43 -7.79
CA VAL A 219 -10.21 5.26 -7.90
C VAL A 219 -10.16 6.25 -6.75
N ILE A 220 -9.03 6.27 -6.06
CA ILE A 220 -8.76 7.18 -4.94
C ILE A 220 -7.58 8.08 -5.27
N GLY A 221 -7.72 9.37 -5.00
CA GLY A 221 -6.61 10.31 -5.08
C GLY A 221 -5.73 10.21 -3.82
N ILE A 222 -4.42 10.24 -4.02
CA ILE A 222 -3.41 10.32 -2.96
C ILE A 222 -2.70 11.66 -3.13
N ARG A 223 -2.99 12.60 -2.23
CA ARG A 223 -2.41 13.95 -2.23
C ARG A 223 -1.36 14.08 -1.12
N PRO A 224 -0.54 15.15 -1.12
CA PRO A 224 0.41 15.39 -0.04
C PRO A 224 -0.23 15.38 1.36
N GLU A 225 -1.45 15.91 1.49
CA GLU A 225 -2.22 15.90 2.73
C GLU A 225 -2.58 14.49 3.21
N ASP A 226 -2.73 13.54 2.28
CA ASP A 226 -3.09 12.14 2.54
C ASP A 226 -1.87 11.25 2.84
N ILE A 227 -0.65 11.80 2.77
CA ILE A 227 0.58 11.08 3.04
C ILE A 227 1.07 11.50 4.43
N TYR A 228 1.38 10.52 5.27
CA TYR A 228 1.74 10.73 6.66
C TYR A 228 3.05 10.03 6.99
N VAL A 229 3.89 10.70 7.78
CA VAL A 229 4.90 10.01 8.59
C VAL A 229 4.17 9.39 9.78
N ALA A 230 4.23 8.07 9.93
CA ALA A 230 3.68 7.35 11.06
C ALA A 230 4.80 6.86 11.97
N ALA A 231 4.73 7.20 13.26
CA ALA A 231 5.54 6.62 14.31
C ALA A 231 4.72 5.61 15.10
N TYR A 232 5.24 4.40 15.27
CA TYR A 232 4.50 3.29 15.87
C TYR A 232 5.41 2.39 16.71
N GLU A 233 4.84 1.77 17.72
CA GLU A 233 5.51 0.74 18.54
C GLU A 233 5.09 -0.67 18.15
N ASP A 234 3.93 -0.80 17.51
CA ASP A 234 3.34 -2.05 17.06
C ASP A 234 3.22 -2.02 15.53
N GLU A 235 3.80 -3.00 14.84
CA GLU A 235 3.78 -3.13 13.38
C GLU A 235 2.38 -3.29 12.79
N ARG A 236 1.36 -3.48 13.64
CA ARG A 236 -0.06 -3.44 13.27
C ARG A 236 -0.55 -2.02 13.00
N LEU A 237 0.14 -1.01 13.53
CA LEU A 237 -0.21 0.41 13.57
C LEU A 237 -1.60 0.69 14.17
N PRO A 238 -1.95 0.12 15.33
CA PRO A 238 -3.23 0.43 15.97
C PRO A 238 -3.25 1.90 16.42
N LEU A 239 -4.44 2.49 16.46
CA LEU A 239 -4.63 3.90 16.84
C LEU A 239 -4.07 4.23 18.23
N SER A 240 -4.03 3.25 19.13
CA SER A 240 -3.55 3.41 20.51
C SER A 240 -2.03 3.64 20.59
N SER A 241 -1.24 3.10 19.66
CA SER A 241 0.22 3.17 19.68
C SER A 241 0.83 3.85 18.46
N THR A 242 0.00 4.42 17.59
CA THR A 242 0.43 5.12 16.38
C THR A 242 0.13 6.60 16.48
N ARG A 243 1.06 7.41 15.99
CA ARG A 243 0.89 8.84 15.76
C ARG A 243 1.28 9.15 14.33
N THR A 244 0.50 9.99 13.68
CA THR A 244 0.71 10.36 12.28
C THR A 244 0.82 11.87 12.14
N TRP A 245 1.69 12.31 11.22
CA TRP A 245 1.87 13.71 10.87
C TRP A 245 1.88 13.84 9.36
N SER A 246 1.07 14.75 8.82
CA SER A 246 0.90 14.91 7.38
C SER A 246 2.18 15.47 6.74
N LEU A 247 2.53 14.97 5.56
CA LEU A 247 3.64 15.48 4.77
C LEU A 247 3.43 16.96 4.38
N ALA A 248 2.16 17.38 4.25
CA ALA A 248 1.79 18.75 3.94
C ALA A 248 2.02 19.72 5.11
N ASP A 249 2.19 19.23 6.34
CA ASP A 249 2.50 20.07 7.49
C ASP A 249 3.96 20.55 7.42
N PRO A 250 4.21 21.89 7.35
CA PRO A 250 5.57 22.43 7.31
C PRO A 250 6.38 22.16 8.58
N GLY A 251 5.72 21.85 9.71
CA GLY A 251 6.36 21.44 10.95
C GLY A 251 6.97 20.04 10.92
N VAL A 252 6.62 19.21 9.93
CA VAL A 252 7.22 17.88 9.73
C VAL A 252 8.55 18.05 9.00
N THR A 253 9.60 18.38 9.75
CA THR A 253 10.97 18.55 9.25
C THR A 253 11.80 17.26 9.39
N GLY A 254 12.98 17.23 8.77
CA GLY A 254 13.91 16.10 8.93
C GLY A 254 14.31 15.90 10.40
N ASP A 255 14.63 16.98 11.11
CA ASP A 255 14.99 16.96 12.54
C ASP A 255 13.82 16.49 13.41
N PHE A 256 12.60 16.95 13.09
CA PHE A 256 11.39 16.47 13.78
C PHE A 256 11.26 14.95 13.63
N VAL A 257 11.33 14.42 12.40
CA VAL A 257 11.19 12.99 12.13
C VAL A 257 12.32 12.17 12.78
N ALA A 258 13.56 12.67 12.74
CA ALA A 258 14.68 12.07 13.44
C ALA A 258 14.46 12.02 14.96
N GLY A 259 13.79 13.03 15.53
CA GLY A 259 13.45 13.13 16.95
C GLY A 259 12.23 12.31 17.41
N LEU A 260 11.44 11.73 16.49
CA LEU A 260 10.31 10.84 16.84
C LEU A 260 10.77 9.49 17.45
N ALA A 261 12.07 9.35 17.68
CA ALA A 261 12.80 8.11 17.79
C ALA A 261 12.98 7.51 19.18
#